data_AF-A0AAX3WR40-F1
#
_entry.id   AF-A0AAX3WR40-F1
#
_cell.length_a   1.000
_cell.length_b   1.000
_cell.length_c   1.000
_cell.angle_alpha   90.00
_cell.angle_beta   90.00
_cell.angle_gamma   90.00
#
_symmetry.space_group_name_H-M   'P 1'
#
loop_
_entity.id
_entity.type
_entity.pdbx_description
1 polymer ?
#
loop_
_entity_poly.entity_id
_entity_poly.type
_entity_poly.pdbx_seq_one_letter_code
_entity_poly.pdbx_strand_id
1 'polypeptide(L)'
;MKITESMIPLIEKALGFELYEWQRAYLLGEISKAPTVRRAGRTTAYIVKLLLTNDRSIDSNKYEDIQEYKDLQTPYYDDIFKDELQMIDDKLTSVGLRTCLLKPKKNVLRNIKIGVEMNTDKLQLKLRAIEKHAGALADELEAIDNDWKCDYCGSYSYSTMYTSDEAIYMTCAECGKRVESDELPTQLEGSE
;
A
#
# COMPACT_ATOMS: atom_id res chain seq x y z
N MET A 1 -34.95 4.14 28.61
CA MET A 1 -34.67 5.60 28.83
C MET A 1 -35.26 6.42 27.68
N LYS A 2 -35.67 7.69 27.87
CA LYS A 2 -36.14 8.56 26.76
C LYS A 2 -35.02 9.49 26.29
N ILE A 3 -34.88 9.65 24.98
CA ILE A 3 -33.98 10.65 24.38
C ILE A 3 -34.61 12.04 24.59
N THR A 4 -33.79 13.02 24.97
CA THR A 4 -34.22 14.40 25.21
C THR A 4 -33.49 15.36 24.28
N GLU A 5 -34.04 16.56 24.09
CA GLU A 5 -33.44 17.61 23.24
C GLU A 5 -31.99 17.95 23.62
N SER A 6 -31.67 17.93 24.92
CA SER A 6 -30.30 18.20 25.38
C SER A 6 -29.28 17.12 24.97
N MET A 7 -29.75 15.93 24.57
CA MET A 7 -28.89 14.86 24.07
C MET A 7 -28.58 15.01 22.58
N ILE A 8 -29.41 15.70 21.80
CA ILE A 8 -29.24 15.84 20.34
C ILE A 8 -27.87 16.42 19.99
N PRO A 9 -27.39 17.51 20.60
CA PRO A 9 -26.05 18.03 20.32
C PRO A 9 -24.91 17.05 20.67
N LEU A 10 -25.09 16.21 21.71
CA LEU A 10 -24.11 15.19 22.07
C LEU A 10 -24.07 14.06 21.03
N ILE A 11 -25.24 13.66 20.54
CA ILE A 11 -25.37 12.64 19.49
C ILE A 11 -24.75 13.14 18.18
N GLU A 12 -25.04 14.36 17.76
CA GLU A 12 -24.46 14.96 16.55
C GLU A 12 -22.93 15.09 16.65
N LYS A 13 -22.44 15.53 17.81
CA LYS A 13 -21.00 15.58 18.11
C LYS A 13 -20.36 14.20 18.03
N ALA A 14 -21.02 13.16 18.55
CA ALA A 14 -20.53 11.79 18.50
C ALA A 14 -20.49 11.23 17.07
N LEU A 15 -21.53 11.51 16.29
CA LEU A 15 -21.67 11.00 14.93
C LEU A 15 -20.76 11.74 13.93
N GLY A 16 -20.45 13.01 14.21
CA GLY A 16 -19.62 13.88 13.37
C GLY A 16 -20.40 14.61 12.27
N PHE A 17 -21.74 14.66 12.37
CA PHE A 17 -22.61 15.34 11.41
C PHE A 17 -23.92 15.79 12.09
N GLU A 18 -24.58 16.77 11.49
CA GLU A 18 -25.91 17.23 11.92
C GLU A 18 -26.99 16.25 11.46
N LEU A 19 -27.89 15.89 12.37
CA LEU A 19 -29.02 15.02 12.09
C LEU A 19 -30.05 15.76 11.24
N TYR A 20 -30.62 15.06 10.26
CA TYR A 20 -31.77 15.57 9.52
C TYR A 20 -32.95 15.83 10.44
N GLU A 21 -33.83 16.77 10.08
CA GLU A 21 -35.02 17.12 10.87
C GLU A 21 -35.86 15.89 11.23
N TRP A 22 -36.08 14.98 10.27
CA TRP A 22 -36.83 13.77 10.52
C TRP A 22 -36.11 12.81 11.48
N GLN A 23 -34.77 12.77 11.47
CA GLN A 23 -34.01 11.95 12.41
C GLN A 23 -34.17 12.47 13.83
N ARG A 24 -34.11 13.80 14.03
CA ARG A 24 -34.36 14.44 15.32
C ARG A 24 -35.77 14.13 15.82
N ALA A 25 -36.79 14.38 14.99
CA ALA A 25 -38.19 14.08 15.31
C ALA A 25 -38.40 12.59 15.66
N TYR A 26 -37.70 11.68 14.96
CA TYR A 26 -37.77 10.24 15.22
C TYR A 26 -37.13 9.84 16.56
N LEU A 27 -36.00 10.43 16.92
CA LEU A 27 -35.31 10.18 18.18
C LEU A 27 -36.10 10.73 19.38
N LEU A 28 -36.70 11.92 19.23
CA LEU A 28 -37.55 12.54 20.25
C LEU A 28 -38.92 11.85 20.39
N GLY A 29 -39.28 10.98 19.44
CA GLY A 29 -40.53 10.23 19.46
C GLY A 29 -41.74 11.01 18.92
N GLU A 30 -41.50 12.14 18.26
CA GLU A 30 -42.52 12.95 17.59
C GLU A 30 -43.09 12.22 16.37
N ILE A 31 -42.24 11.45 15.68
CA ILE A 31 -42.66 10.56 14.60
C ILE A 31 -42.37 9.09 14.95
N SER A 32 -43.31 8.21 14.61
CA SER A 32 -43.23 6.78 14.92
C SER A 32 -42.48 5.97 13.85
N LYS A 33 -42.42 6.47 12.60
CA LYS A 33 -41.82 5.77 11.46
C LYS A 33 -40.83 6.67 10.73
N ALA A 34 -39.63 6.14 10.51
CA ALA A 34 -38.64 6.77 9.65
C ALA A 34 -39.11 6.75 8.18
N PRO A 35 -38.88 7.82 7.41
CA PRO A 35 -39.29 7.91 6.02
C PRO A 35 -38.53 6.90 5.15
N THR A 36 -39.17 6.41 4.09
CA THR A 36 -38.60 5.42 3.16
C THR A 36 -37.77 6.11 2.07
N VAL A 37 -36.80 6.94 2.47
CA VAL A 37 -35.91 7.65 1.54
C VAL A 37 -34.59 6.90 1.44
N ARG A 38 -34.11 6.68 0.21
CA ARG A 38 -32.81 6.03 -0.02
C ARG A 38 -31.68 6.89 0.56
N ARG A 39 -30.69 6.23 1.17
CA ARG A 39 -29.44 6.85 1.68
C ARG A 39 -29.67 8.02 2.65
N ALA A 40 -30.77 8.02 3.40
CA ALA A 40 -31.10 9.09 4.34
C ALA A 40 -30.55 8.86 5.76
N GLY A 41 -29.80 7.77 6.01
CA GLY A 41 -29.32 7.44 7.36
C GLY A 41 -30.40 6.82 8.27
N ARG A 42 -31.29 6.01 7.69
CA ARG A 42 -32.35 5.29 8.41
C ARG A 42 -31.80 4.34 9.48
N THR A 43 -30.90 3.45 9.09
CA THR A 43 -30.29 2.48 9.99
C THR A 43 -29.55 3.18 11.12
N THR A 44 -28.82 4.26 10.82
CA THR A 44 -28.15 5.07 11.84
C THR A 44 -29.12 5.62 12.90
N ALA A 45 -30.20 6.27 12.48
CA ALA A 45 -31.19 6.82 13.42
C ALA A 45 -31.90 5.72 14.22
N TYR A 46 -32.18 4.59 13.59
CA TYR A 46 -32.74 3.41 14.26
C TYR A 46 -31.79 2.87 15.34
N ILE A 47 -30.51 2.67 15.00
CA ILE A 47 -29.50 2.17 15.93
C ILE A 47 -29.33 3.11 17.11
N VAL A 48 -29.24 4.44 16.89
CA VAL A 48 -29.13 5.41 17.99
C VAL A 48 -30.33 5.30 18.93
N LYS A 49 -31.55 5.19 18.37
CA LYS A 49 -32.76 5.01 19.18
C LYS A 49 -32.71 3.70 19.95
N LEU A 50 -32.36 2.61 19.30
CA LEU A 50 -32.25 1.29 19.90
C LEU A 50 -31.26 1.30 21.08
N LEU A 51 -30.05 1.81 20.87
CA LEU A 51 -28.98 1.83 21.87
C LEU A 51 -29.31 2.67 23.10
N LEU A 52 -30.06 3.76 22.95
CA LEU A 52 -30.35 4.70 24.03
C LEU A 52 -31.70 4.45 24.72
N THR A 53 -32.64 3.79 24.04
CA THR A 53 -34.00 3.59 24.57
C THR A 53 -34.31 2.16 24.98
N ASN A 54 -33.64 1.16 24.41
CA ASN A 54 -33.92 -0.24 24.71
C ASN A 54 -33.56 -0.56 26.16
N ASP A 55 -34.51 -1.15 26.89
CA ASP A 55 -34.33 -1.50 28.30
C ASP A 55 -33.57 -2.82 28.48
N ARG A 56 -33.45 -3.63 27.41
CA ARG A 56 -32.67 -4.87 27.40
C ARG A 56 -31.25 -4.60 26.92
N SER A 57 -30.30 -5.28 27.54
CA SER A 57 -28.92 -5.28 27.06
C SER A 57 -28.81 -6.13 25.80
N ILE A 58 -28.05 -5.65 24.81
CA ILE A 58 -27.88 -6.30 23.50
C ILE A 58 -26.47 -6.89 23.44
N ASP A 59 -26.33 -8.18 23.18
CA ASP A 59 -25.05 -8.83 22.90
C ASP A 59 -24.84 -8.99 21.39
N SER A 60 -23.99 -8.12 20.82
CA SER A 60 -23.67 -8.16 19.39
C SER A 60 -22.98 -9.45 18.89
N ASN A 61 -22.56 -10.35 19.80
CA ASN A 61 -22.01 -11.66 19.42
C ASN A 61 -23.06 -12.77 19.40
N LYS A 62 -24.26 -12.52 19.95
CA LYS A 62 -25.37 -13.46 19.86
C LYS A 62 -26.13 -13.22 18.57
N TYR A 63 -26.26 -14.28 17.78
CA TYR A 63 -26.99 -14.23 16.53
C TYR A 63 -28.47 -13.88 16.77
N GLU A 64 -29.06 -14.38 17.85
CA GLU A 64 -30.46 -14.15 18.21
C GLU A 64 -30.74 -12.66 18.47
N ASP A 65 -29.84 -11.99 19.20
CA ASP A 65 -29.97 -10.55 19.48
C ASP A 65 -29.88 -9.73 18.18
N ILE A 66 -28.96 -10.07 17.27
CA ILE A 66 -28.86 -9.39 15.96
C ILE A 66 -30.11 -9.65 15.11
N GLN A 67 -30.64 -10.87 15.11
CA GLN A 67 -31.88 -11.19 14.38
C GLN A 67 -33.10 -10.44 14.94
N GLU A 68 -33.18 -10.30 16.26
CA GLU A 68 -34.29 -9.63 16.95
C GLU A 68 -34.29 -8.12 16.66
N TYR A 69 -33.12 -7.49 16.66
CA TYR A 69 -33.00 -6.04 16.64
C TYR A 69 -32.64 -5.43 15.28
N LYS A 70 -32.34 -6.20 14.24
CA LYS A 70 -32.09 -5.61 12.92
C LYS A 70 -33.36 -4.95 12.34
N ASP A 71 -33.19 -3.81 11.68
CA ASP A 71 -34.30 -3.06 11.11
C ASP A 71 -34.76 -3.59 9.73
N LEU A 72 -33.96 -4.46 9.12
CA LEU A 72 -34.23 -5.08 7.82
C LEU A 72 -33.99 -6.58 7.84
N GLN A 73 -34.92 -7.33 7.24
CA GLN A 73 -34.83 -8.77 7.07
C GLN A 73 -34.36 -9.09 5.65
N THR A 74 -33.05 -8.92 5.40
CA THR A 74 -32.43 -9.29 4.11
C THR A 74 -31.24 -10.22 4.32
N PRO A 75 -30.96 -11.14 3.38
CA PRO A 75 -29.78 -12.01 3.46
C PRO A 75 -28.49 -11.18 3.58
N TYR A 76 -27.54 -11.66 4.38
CA TYR A 76 -26.21 -11.03 4.59
C TYR A 76 -26.23 -9.64 5.25
N TYR A 77 -27.37 -9.19 5.78
CA TYR A 77 -27.46 -7.90 6.47
C TYR A 77 -26.96 -7.94 7.91
N ASP A 78 -26.88 -9.13 8.50
CA ASP A 78 -26.57 -9.32 9.91
C ASP A 78 -25.17 -8.76 10.27
N ASP A 79 -24.16 -9.02 9.42
CA ASP A 79 -22.80 -8.53 9.62
C ASP A 79 -22.72 -7.00 9.47
N ILE A 80 -23.39 -6.45 8.45
CA ILE A 80 -23.42 -5.00 8.21
C ILE A 80 -24.11 -4.27 9.38
N PHE A 81 -25.25 -4.79 9.82
CA PHE A 81 -25.99 -4.21 10.95
C PHE A 81 -25.16 -4.30 12.24
N LYS A 82 -24.50 -5.43 12.48
CA LYS A 82 -23.61 -5.61 13.63
C LYS A 82 -22.46 -4.61 13.63
N ASP A 83 -21.79 -4.42 12.50
CA ASP A 83 -20.67 -3.48 12.38
C ASP A 83 -21.14 -2.03 12.60
N GLU A 84 -22.27 -1.63 12.02
CA GLU A 84 -22.86 -0.30 12.26
C GLU A 84 -23.28 -0.11 13.72
N LEU A 85 -23.87 -1.15 14.35
CA LEU A 85 -24.28 -1.15 15.75
C LEU A 85 -23.09 -0.90 16.68
N GLN A 86 -21.98 -1.63 16.47
CA GLN A 86 -20.75 -1.48 17.25
C GLN A 86 -20.09 -0.12 17.03
N MET A 87 -20.00 0.32 15.77
CA MET A 87 -19.42 1.63 15.44
C MET A 87 -20.18 2.78 16.11
N ILE A 88 -21.52 2.77 16.06
CA ILE A 88 -22.33 3.83 16.66
C ILE A 88 -22.25 3.76 18.19
N ASP A 89 -22.25 2.56 18.77
CA ASP A 89 -22.06 2.39 20.22
C ASP A 89 -20.76 3.03 20.71
N ASP A 90 -19.64 2.77 20.03
CA ASP A 90 -18.35 3.36 20.40
C ASP A 90 -18.35 4.88 20.27
N LYS A 91 -18.98 5.42 19.21
CA LYS A 91 -19.16 6.87 19.05
C LYS A 91 -19.97 7.48 20.18
N LEU A 92 -21.13 6.91 20.53
CA LEU A 92 -21.99 7.41 21.60
C LEU A 92 -21.29 7.29 22.97
N THR A 93 -20.60 6.18 23.21
CA THR A 93 -19.83 5.96 24.46
C THR A 93 -18.69 6.98 24.58
N SER A 94 -18.06 7.38 23.47
CA SER A 94 -16.94 8.35 23.48
C SER A 94 -17.33 9.74 24.01
N VAL A 95 -18.61 10.12 23.88
CA VAL A 95 -19.15 11.37 24.42
C VAL A 95 -19.81 11.19 25.79
N GLY A 96 -19.68 10.01 26.40
CA GLY A 96 -20.19 9.68 27.73
C GLY A 96 -21.67 9.28 27.77
N LEU A 97 -22.31 9.03 26.62
CA LEU A 97 -23.67 8.50 26.60
C LEU A 97 -23.65 7.01 26.99
N ARG A 98 -24.55 6.63 27.90
CA ARG A 98 -24.74 5.22 28.28
C ARG A 98 -25.62 4.54 27.24
N THR A 99 -25.15 3.43 26.71
CA THR A 99 -25.84 2.60 25.72
C THR A 99 -26.16 1.22 26.31
N CYS A 100 -27.06 0.49 25.66
CA CYS A 100 -27.46 -0.86 26.07
C CYS A 100 -26.59 -1.98 25.46
N LEU A 101 -25.55 -1.67 24.68
CA LEU A 101 -24.70 -2.69 24.06
C LEU A 101 -23.74 -3.31 25.09
N LEU A 102 -23.77 -4.63 25.20
CA LEU A 102 -22.80 -5.38 25.97
C LEU A 102 -21.48 -5.43 25.21
N LYS A 103 -20.46 -4.79 25.77
CA LYS A 103 -19.11 -4.93 25.22
C LYS A 103 -18.64 -6.36 25.47
N PRO A 104 -18.10 -7.06 24.45
CA PRO A 104 -17.45 -8.33 24.70
C PRO A 104 -16.38 -8.10 25.76
N LYS A 105 -16.25 -9.02 26.72
CA LYS A 105 -15.07 -9.06 27.58
C LYS A 105 -13.89 -9.01 26.63
N LYS A 106 -13.04 -7.99 26.73
CA LYS A 106 -11.79 -7.90 25.97
C LYS A 106 -11.03 -9.19 26.22
N ASN A 107 -11.19 -10.17 25.32
CA ASN A 107 -10.15 -11.15 25.13
C ASN A 107 -8.96 -10.29 24.77
N VAL A 108 -7.97 -10.26 25.67
CA VAL A 108 -6.68 -9.64 25.42
C VAL A 108 -6.24 -10.22 24.09
N LEU A 109 -6.40 -9.43 23.02
CA LEU A 109 -5.92 -9.78 21.70
C LEU A 109 -4.46 -10.12 21.91
N ARG A 110 -4.12 -11.40 21.78
CA ARG A 110 -2.72 -11.80 21.68
C ARG A 110 -2.21 -11.01 20.48
N ASN A 111 -1.41 -9.98 20.74
CA ASN A 111 -0.76 -9.20 19.71
C ASN A 111 -0.05 -10.19 18.79
N ILE A 112 -0.64 -10.48 17.63
CA ILE A 112 0.05 -11.22 16.58
C ILE A 112 1.03 -10.20 16.00
N LYS A 113 2.26 -10.24 16.51
CA LYS A 113 3.38 -9.54 15.88
C LYS A 113 3.70 -10.29 14.59
N ILE A 114 3.16 -9.81 13.47
CA ILE A 114 3.58 -10.26 12.15
C ILE A 114 4.93 -9.58 11.87
N GLY A 115 6.02 -10.31 12.08
CA GLY A 115 7.34 -9.91 11.64
C GLY A 115 7.52 -10.32 10.17
N VAL A 116 7.85 -9.35 9.31
CA VAL A 116 8.33 -9.64 7.96
C VAL A 116 9.85 -9.76 8.05
N GLU A 117 10.34 -10.99 8.23
CA GLU A 117 11.78 -11.27 8.11
C GLU A 117 12.12 -11.43 6.63
N MET A 118 12.81 -10.44 6.07
CA MET A 118 13.30 -10.50 4.70
C MET A 118 14.68 -11.17 4.71
N ASN A 119 14.75 -12.44 4.31
CA ASN A 119 16.03 -13.11 4.08
C ASN A 119 16.71 -12.50 2.83
N THR A 120 17.75 -11.70 3.06
CA THR A 120 18.47 -10.95 2.02
C THR A 120 19.64 -11.72 1.42
N ASP A 121 20.00 -12.89 1.96
CA ASP A 121 21.18 -13.67 1.56
C ASP A 121 21.12 -14.05 0.07
N LYS A 122 19.94 -14.48 -0.39
CA LYS A 122 19.73 -14.86 -1.79
C LYS A 122 19.83 -13.68 -2.75
N LEU A 123 19.47 -12.48 -2.31
CA LEU A 123 19.57 -11.26 -3.11
C LEU A 123 21.02 -10.78 -3.20
N GLN A 124 21.74 -10.83 -2.07
CA GLN A 124 23.17 -10.49 -2.00
C GLN A 124 24.03 -11.43 -2.85
N LEU A 125 23.76 -12.74 -2.83
CA LEU A 125 24.46 -13.70 -3.69
C LEU A 125 24.25 -13.41 -5.18
N LYS A 126 23.02 -13.03 -5.57
CA LYS A 126 22.73 -12.64 -6.95
C LYS A 126 23.45 -11.35 -7.36
N LEU A 127 23.50 -10.34 -6.47
CA LEU A 127 24.22 -9.10 -6.74
C LEU A 127 25.72 -9.35 -6.95
N ARG A 128 26.36 -10.19 -6.12
CA ARG A 128 27.76 -10.58 -6.30
C ARG A 128 28.00 -11.34 -7.61
N ALA A 129 27.07 -12.19 -8.01
CA ALA A 129 27.18 -12.89 -9.28
C ALA A 129 27.11 -11.91 -10.46
N ILE A 130 26.19 -10.94 -10.42
CA ILE A 130 26.07 -9.89 -11.45
C ILE A 130 27.34 -9.05 -11.51
N GLU A 131 27.88 -8.62 -10.36
CA GLU A 131 29.14 -7.87 -10.28
C GLU A 131 30.30 -8.63 -10.92
N LYS A 132 30.43 -9.94 -10.62
CA LYS A 132 31.46 -10.78 -11.22
C LYS A 132 31.30 -10.91 -12.73
N HIS A 133 30.07 -11.07 -13.22
CA HIS A 133 29.80 -11.16 -14.65
C HIS A 133 30.06 -9.83 -15.36
N ALA A 134 29.71 -8.70 -14.74
CA ALA A 134 29.99 -7.37 -15.27
C ALA A 134 31.49 -7.09 -15.36
N GLY A 135 32.27 -7.49 -14.36
CA GLY A 135 33.74 -7.40 -14.39
C GLY A 135 34.35 -8.22 -15.54
N ALA A 136 33.95 -9.49 -15.67
CA ALA A 136 34.44 -10.33 -16.77
C ALA A 136 34.07 -9.78 -18.16
N LEU A 137 32.90 -9.17 -18.31
CA LEU A 137 32.49 -8.49 -19.54
C LEU A 137 33.33 -7.24 -19.83
N ALA A 138 33.71 -6.48 -18.80
CA ALA A 138 34.61 -5.34 -18.97
C ALA A 138 36.00 -5.79 -19.43
N ASP A 139 36.55 -6.85 -18.80
CA ASP A 139 37.84 -7.43 -19.18
C ASP A 139 37.81 -7.98 -20.63
N GLU A 140 36.71 -8.62 -21.04
CA GLU A 140 36.51 -9.10 -22.41
C GLU A 140 36.46 -7.96 -23.44
N LEU A 141 35.78 -6.84 -23.12
CA LEU A 141 35.71 -5.68 -24.00
C LEU A 141 37.08 -4.98 -24.11
N GLU A 142 37.81 -4.84 -23.01
CA GLU A 142 39.17 -4.29 -23.02
C GLU A 142 40.13 -5.18 -23.82
N ALA A 143 39.98 -6.50 -23.74
CA ALA A 143 40.76 -7.42 -24.55
C ALA A 143 40.47 -7.25 -26.05
N ILE A 144 39.20 -7.04 -26.44
CA ILE A 144 38.80 -6.81 -27.83
C ILE A 144 39.36 -5.48 -28.36
N ASP A 145 39.29 -4.40 -27.57
CA ASP A 145 39.80 -3.09 -27.99
C ASP A 145 41.34 -3.11 -28.15
N ASN A 146 42.04 -3.91 -27.36
CA ASN A 146 43.49 -4.08 -27.48
C ASN A 146 43.92 -5.02 -28.61
N ASP A 147 43.02 -5.85 -29.16
CA ASP A 147 43.32 -6.83 -30.21
C ASP A 147 43.14 -6.22 -31.61
N TRP A 148 44.05 -5.33 -32.01
CA TRP A 148 44.00 -4.76 -33.35
C TRP A 148 44.22 -5.83 -34.44
N LYS A 149 43.33 -5.84 -35.44
CA LYS A 149 43.40 -6.72 -36.60
C LYS A 149 43.26 -5.89 -37.88
N CYS A 150 44.11 -6.14 -38.87
CA CYS A 150 44.02 -5.44 -40.16
C CYS A 150 42.76 -5.87 -40.93
N ASP A 151 41.85 -4.92 -41.21
CA ASP A 151 40.60 -5.17 -41.95
C ASP A 151 40.78 -5.74 -43.36
N TYR A 152 41.96 -5.56 -43.95
CA TYR A 152 42.20 -5.94 -45.34
C TYR A 152 42.85 -7.31 -45.51
N CYS A 153 43.61 -7.78 -44.53
CA CYS A 153 44.31 -9.06 -44.63
C CYS A 153 44.13 -9.97 -43.40
N GLY A 154 43.50 -9.46 -42.34
CA GLY A 154 43.25 -10.20 -41.11
C GLY A 154 44.49 -10.46 -40.25
N SER A 155 45.64 -9.85 -40.58
CA SER A 155 46.86 -9.98 -39.78
C SER A 155 46.80 -9.12 -38.52
N TYR A 156 47.38 -9.63 -37.43
CA TYR A 156 47.57 -8.93 -36.15
C TYR A 156 48.93 -8.23 -36.07
N SER A 157 49.78 -8.40 -37.09
CA SER A 157 51.12 -7.83 -37.12
C SER A 157 51.11 -6.42 -37.70
N TYR A 158 51.57 -5.46 -36.90
CA TYR A 158 51.68 -4.06 -37.29
C TYR A 158 52.96 -3.42 -36.82
N SER A 159 53.28 -2.27 -37.42
CA SER A 159 54.31 -1.35 -36.98
C SER A 159 53.70 0.04 -36.81
N THR A 160 53.98 0.66 -35.67
CA THR A 160 53.48 1.99 -35.33
C THR A 160 54.62 3.00 -35.47
N MET A 161 54.35 4.13 -36.12
CA MET A 161 55.33 5.22 -36.24
C MET A 161 54.95 6.37 -35.30
N TYR A 162 55.88 6.73 -34.42
CA TYR A 162 55.71 7.80 -33.44
C TYR A 162 56.51 9.04 -33.83
N THR A 163 55.98 10.22 -33.55
CA THR A 163 56.77 11.46 -33.45
C THR A 163 56.48 12.14 -32.13
N SER A 164 57.52 12.37 -31.34
CA SER A 164 57.42 13.17 -30.10
C SER A 164 56.29 12.69 -29.19
N ASP A 165 56.22 11.36 -28.98
CA ASP A 165 55.29 10.64 -28.11
C ASP A 165 53.84 10.41 -28.60
N GLU A 166 53.48 10.86 -29.81
CA GLU A 166 52.18 10.54 -30.42
C GLU A 166 52.34 9.58 -31.61
N ALA A 167 51.50 8.54 -31.66
CA ALA A 167 51.42 7.63 -32.80
C ALA A 167 50.71 8.32 -33.97
N ILE A 168 51.42 8.57 -35.07
CA ILE A 168 50.84 9.28 -36.23
C ILE A 168 50.00 8.31 -37.09
N TYR A 169 50.55 7.13 -37.36
CA TYR A 169 49.87 6.11 -38.16
C TYR A 169 50.41 4.72 -37.85
N MET A 170 49.57 3.73 -38.09
CA MET A 170 49.90 2.33 -37.99
C MET A 170 49.93 1.68 -39.38
N THR A 171 50.91 0.83 -39.62
CA THR A 171 51.04 0.10 -40.89
C THR A 171 50.98 -1.40 -40.64
N CYS A 172 50.12 -2.10 -41.36
CA CYS A 172 50.10 -3.56 -41.33
C CYS A 172 51.40 -4.13 -41.92
N ALA A 173 52.06 -5.04 -41.18
CA ALA A 173 53.34 -5.62 -41.60
C ALA A 173 53.21 -6.55 -42.82
N GLU A 174 52.03 -7.14 -43.04
CA GLU A 174 51.79 -8.11 -44.11
C GLU A 174 51.31 -7.46 -45.42
N CYS A 175 50.34 -6.54 -45.35
CA CYS A 175 49.74 -5.93 -46.53
C CYS A 175 50.20 -4.49 -46.81
N GLY A 176 50.98 -3.90 -45.91
CA GLY A 176 51.57 -2.56 -46.07
C GLY A 176 50.56 -1.41 -46.04
N LYS A 177 49.28 -1.67 -45.73
CA LYS A 177 48.26 -0.62 -45.63
C LYS A 177 48.40 0.19 -44.35
N ARG A 178 48.18 1.50 -44.48
CA ARG A 178 48.27 2.48 -43.41
C ARG A 178 46.87 2.80 -42.88
N VAL A 179 46.77 2.92 -41.56
CA VAL A 179 45.60 3.40 -40.81
C VAL A 179 46.05 4.67 -40.09
N GLU A 180 45.33 5.77 -40.32
CA GLU A 180 45.63 7.08 -39.72
C GLU A 180 45.17 7.11 -38.24
N SER A 181 45.73 8.03 -37.46
CA SER A 181 45.54 8.14 -35.99
C SER A 181 44.08 8.12 -35.54
N ASP A 182 43.17 8.70 -36.34
CA ASP A 182 41.76 8.90 -35.99
C ASP A 182 40.94 7.59 -36.08
N GLU A 183 41.50 6.54 -36.70
CA GLU A 183 40.90 5.21 -36.86
C GLU A 183 41.66 4.13 -36.05
N LEU A 184 42.62 4.53 -35.21
CA LEU A 184 43.29 3.61 -34.30
C LEU A 184 42.34 3.25 -33.15
N PRO A 185 42.38 2.00 -32.64
CA PRO A 185 41.68 1.66 -31.41
C PRO A 185 42.17 2.61 -30.31
N THR A 186 41.30 3.54 -29.89
CA THR A 186 41.60 4.42 -28.77
C THR A 186 41.70 3.56 -27.53
N GLN A 187 42.90 3.44 -26.95
CA GLN A 187 43.02 2.90 -25.60
C GLN A 187 42.13 3.74 -24.69
N LEU A 188 41.08 3.13 -24.14
CA LEU A 188 40.26 3.75 -23.12
C LEU A 188 41.18 4.05 -21.93
N GLU A 189 41.46 5.33 -21.69
CA GLU A 189 42.18 5.74 -20.48
C GLU A 189 41.36 5.31 -19.26
N GLY A 190 41.80 4.22 -18.63
CA GLY A 190 41.27 3.76 -17.36
C GLY A 190 41.44 4.86 -16.32
N SER A 191 40.35 5.52 -15.95
CA SER A 191 40.32 6.39 -14.79
C SER A 191 40.32 5.52 -13.53
N GLU A 192 41.29 5.75 -12.64
CA GLU A 192 41.40 5.13 -11.29
C GLU A 192 40.13 5.29 -10.44
#